data_AF-A0A6V7JZR9-F1
#
_entry.id   AF-A0A6V7JZR9-F1
#
_cell.length_a   1.000
_cell.length_b   1.000
_cell.length_c   1.000
_cell.angle_alpha   90.00
_cell.angle_beta   90.00
_cell.angle_gamma   90.00
#
_symmetry.space_group_name_H-M   'P 1'
#
loop_
_entity.id
_entity.type
_entity.pdbx_description
1 polymer ?
#
loop_
_entity_poly.entity_id
_entity_poly.type
_entity_poly.pdbx_seq_one_letter_code
_entity_poly.pdbx_strand_id
1 'polypeptide(L)'
;REVLNERDSIQDGIGLPSWKLLICLAFSWLSIFIVLHRGIRDTGKAVYFLAIFPYVIMIALLIRAVTLDGAGDGVLFFITPNWHKLLEPGV
;
A
#
# COMPACT_ATOMS: atom_id res chain seq x y z
N ARG A 1 -15.05 1.60 -6.67
CA ARG A 1 -16.35 0.89 -6.65
C ARG A 1 -16.26 -0.61 -7.00
N GLU A 2 -15.58 -1.04 -8.06
CA GLU A 2 -15.60 -2.46 -8.50
C GLU A 2 -15.05 -3.50 -7.50
N VAL A 3 -14.03 -3.14 -6.71
CA VAL A 3 -13.41 -4.08 -5.75
C VAL A 3 -14.12 -4.06 -4.39
N LEU A 4 -14.45 -2.87 -3.89
CA LEU A 4 -15.00 -2.70 -2.54
C LEU A 4 -16.54 -2.82 -2.49
N ASN A 5 -17.24 -2.53 -3.58
CA ASN A 5 -18.71 -2.39 -3.63
C ASN A 5 -19.26 -1.47 -2.53
N GLU A 6 -18.69 -0.27 -2.41
CA GLU A 6 -19.10 0.73 -1.43
C GLU A 6 -20.53 1.24 -1.68
N ARG A 7 -21.27 1.49 -0.59
CA ARG A 7 -22.58 2.16 -0.61
C ARG A 7 -22.42 3.65 -0.37
N ASP A 8 -23.38 4.44 -0.83
CA ASP A 8 -23.30 5.90 -0.79
C ASP A 8 -23.48 6.47 0.64
N SER A 9 -24.14 5.75 1.56
CA SER A 9 -24.27 6.14 2.96
C SER A 9 -24.03 4.98 3.93
N ILE A 10 -23.40 5.26 5.08
CA ILE A 10 -23.21 4.30 6.18
C ILE A 10 -24.56 3.85 6.76
N GLN A 11 -25.58 4.69 6.63
CA GLN A 11 -26.95 4.44 7.10
C GLN A 11 -27.65 3.32 6.31
N ASP A 12 -27.20 3.04 5.08
CA ASP A 12 -27.72 1.97 4.24
C ASP A 12 -27.23 0.57 4.67
N GLY A 13 -26.45 0.51 5.76
CA GLY A 13 -25.89 -0.70 6.34
C GLY A 13 -24.68 -1.23 5.59
N ILE A 14 -24.02 -2.24 6.18
CA ILE A 14 -22.78 -2.84 5.67
C ILE A 14 -22.99 -3.83 4.50
N GLY A 15 -24.25 -4.14 4.17
CA GLY A 15 -24.59 -5.08 3.12
C GLY A 15 -24.09 -6.51 3.36
N LEU A 16 -24.05 -7.32 2.29
CA LEU A 16 -23.48 -8.67 2.33
C LEU A 16 -21.95 -8.61 2.10
N PRO A 17 -21.17 -9.46 2.79
CA PRO A 17 -19.73 -9.54 2.57
C PRO A 17 -19.44 -9.98 1.13
N SER A 18 -18.52 -9.27 0.47
CA SER A 18 -18.16 -9.63 -0.91
C SER A 18 -17.34 -10.90 -0.93
N TRP A 19 -17.80 -11.88 -1.72
CA TRP A 19 -17.19 -13.21 -1.78
C TRP A 19 -15.72 -13.18 -2.22
N LYS A 20 -15.38 -12.24 -3.13
CA LYS A 20 -14.00 -12.03 -3.60
C LYS A 20 -13.07 -11.56 -2.48
N LEU A 21 -13.51 -10.63 -1.63
CA LEU A 21 -12.71 -10.15 -0.50
C LEU A 21 -12.59 -11.23 0.58
N LEU A 22 -13.65 -12.02 0.80
CA LEU A 22 -13.61 -13.13 1.76
C LEU A 22 -12.56 -14.18 1.37
N ILE A 23 -12.51 -14.58 0.09
CA ILE A 23 -11.47 -15.50 -0.42
C ILE A 23 -10.08 -14.87 -0.31
N CYS A 24 -9.94 -13.59 -0.67
CA CYS A 24 -8.67 -12.87 -0.55
C CYS A 24 -8.16 -12.82 0.90
N LEU A 25 -9.07 -12.58 1.85
CA LEU A 25 -8.77 -12.57 3.27
C LEU A 25 -8.36 -13.97 3.78
N ALA A 26 -9.11 -15.01 3.40
CA ALA A 26 -8.78 -16.39 3.77
C ALA A 26 -7.40 -16.79 3.23
N PHE A 27 -7.08 -16.41 2.00
CA PHE A 27 -5.78 -16.65 1.40
C PHE A 27 -4.65 -15.90 2.12
N SER A 28 -4.87 -14.64 2.51
CA SER A 28 -3.90 -13.85 3.29
C SER A 28 -3.61 -14.50 4.65
N TRP A 29 -4.66 -14.91 5.38
CA TRP A 29 -4.52 -15.61 6.66
C TRP A 29 -3.78 -16.95 6.52
N LEU A 30 -4.10 -17.72 5.48
CA LEU A 30 -3.41 -18.98 5.20
C LEU A 30 -1.93 -18.75 4.89
N SER A 31 -1.60 -17.71 4.12
CA SER A 31 -0.21 -17.34 3.83
C SER A 31 0.57 -17.02 5.10
N ILE A 32 -0.01 -16.20 6.00
CA ILE A 32 0.60 -15.87 7.30
C ILE A 32 0.81 -17.14 8.11
N PHE A 33 -0.19 -18.03 8.17
CA PHE A 33 -0.09 -19.29 8.88
C PHE A 33 1.04 -20.18 8.34
N ILE A 34 1.16 -20.32 7.01
CA ILE A 34 2.24 -21.09 6.38
C ILE A 34 3.62 -20.52 6.72
N VAL A 35 3.75 -19.19 6.68
CA VAL A 35 5.02 -18.51 6.99
C VAL A 35 5.41 -18.72 8.45
N LEU A 36 4.44 -18.74 9.38
CA LEU A 36 4.71 -18.95 10.80
C LEU A 36 4.92 -20.43 11.17
N HIS A 37 4.18 -21.35 10.53
CA HIS A 37 4.21 -22.78 10.83
C HIS A 37 5.58 -23.43 10.54
N ARG A 38 6.35 -22.91 9.57
CA ARG A 38 7.68 -23.44 9.22
C ARG A 38 8.80 -23.07 10.21
N GLY A 39 8.49 -22.29 11.26
CA GLY A 39 9.44 -21.91 12.30
C GLY A 39 10.43 -20.81 11.87
N ILE A 40 10.94 -20.08 12.87
CA ILE A 40 11.68 -18.82 12.71
C ILE A 40 12.89 -18.92 11.75
N ARG A 41 13.53 -20.09 11.65
CA ARG A 41 14.71 -20.29 10.80
C ARG A 41 14.40 -20.24 9.30
N ASP A 42 13.28 -20.79 8.87
CA ASP A 42 12.87 -20.73 7.46
C ASP A 42 12.01 -19.51 7.17
N THR A 43 11.22 -19.03 8.15
CA THR A 43 10.55 -17.72 8.08
C THR A 43 11.54 -16.59 7.86
N GLY A 44 12.70 -16.61 8.55
CA GLY A 44 13.72 -15.58 8.43
C GLY A 44 14.22 -15.39 6.99
N LYS A 45 14.43 -16.49 6.25
CA LYS A 45 14.84 -16.45 4.83
C LYS A 45 13.79 -15.73 3.95
N ALA A 46 12.51 -16.01 4.16
CA ALA A 46 11.42 -15.35 3.45
C ALA A 46 11.29 -13.86 3.81
N VAL A 47 11.51 -13.52 5.08
CA VAL A 47 11.49 -12.13 5.55
C VAL A 47 12.61 -11.31 4.92
N TYR A 48 13.81 -11.86 4.73
CA TYR A 48 14.88 -11.13 4.01
C TYR A 48 14.44 -10.74 2.60
N PHE A 49 13.76 -11.61 1.86
CA PHE A 49 13.23 -11.28 0.55
C PHE A 49 12.12 -10.22 0.62
N LEU A 50 11.13 -10.40 1.51
CA LEU A 50 10.01 -9.46 1.70
C LEU A 50 10.48 -8.07 2.16
N ALA A 51 11.58 -7.98 2.90
CA ALA A 51 12.15 -6.71 3.34
C ALA A 51 12.93 -6.01 2.21
N ILE A 52 13.66 -6.75 1.37
CA ILE A 52 14.49 -6.19 0.30
C ILE A 52 13.65 -5.81 -0.93
N PHE A 53 12.63 -6.61 -1.25
CA PHE A 53 11.81 -6.44 -2.45
C PHE A 53 11.19 -5.03 -2.59
N PRO A 54 10.57 -4.44 -1.54
CA PRO A 54 10.05 -3.07 -1.61
C PRO A 54 11.10 -2.03 -2.00
N TYR A 55 12.35 -2.17 -1.53
CA TYR A 55 13.42 -1.25 -1.89
C TYR A 55 13.81 -1.36 -3.37
N VAL A 56 13.85 -2.58 -3.92
CA VAL A 56 14.12 -2.79 -5.34
C VAL A 56 13.02 -2.14 -6.19
N ILE A 57 11.75 -2.34 -5.82
CA ILE A 57 10.61 -1.72 -6.50
C ILE A 57 10.65 -0.19 -6.37
N MET A 58 10.94 0.35 -5.18
CA MET A 58 11.10 1.79 -4.95
C MET A 58 12.17 2.40 -5.86
N ILE A 59 13.34 1.76 -5.97
CA ILE A 59 14.43 2.23 -6.82
C ILE A 59 14.00 2.16 -8.30
N ALA A 60 13.38 1.07 -8.74
CA ALA A 60 12.91 0.92 -10.11
C ALA A 60 11.84 1.96 -10.47
N LEU A 61 10.88 2.20 -9.56
CA LEU A 61 9.85 3.22 -9.71
C LEU A 61 10.44 4.63 -9.72
N LEU A 62 11.46 4.90 -8.89
CA LEU A 62 12.16 6.18 -8.88
C LEU A 62 12.83 6.44 -10.24
N ILE A 63 13.60 5.47 -10.75
CA ILE A 63 14.25 5.56 -12.07
C ILE A 63 13.20 5.83 -13.15
N ARG A 64 12.09 5.07 -13.14
CA ARG A 64 11.00 5.27 -14.09
C ARG A 64 10.39 6.67 -13.95
N ALA A 65 10.10 7.11 -12.74
CA ALA A 65 9.47 8.40 -12.47
C ALA A 65 10.32 9.58 -12.95
N VAL A 66 11.65 9.56 -12.71
CA VAL A 66 12.54 10.65 -13.18
C VAL A 66 12.83 10.61 -14.68
N THR A 67 12.56 9.48 -15.34
CA THR A 67 12.72 9.33 -16.79
C THR A 67 11.46 9.78 -17.56
N LEU A 68 10.32 9.99 -16.89
CA LEU A 68 9.10 10.49 -17.52
C LEU A 68 9.21 12.02 -17.75
N ASP A 69 8.68 12.46 -18.89
CA ASP A 69 8.54 13.89 -19.17
C ASP A 69 7.63 14.55 -18.13
N GLY A 70 8.02 15.74 -17.64
CA GLY A 70 7.29 16.46 -16.59
C GLY A 70 7.63 16.03 -15.15
N ALA A 71 8.60 15.12 -14.94
CA ALA A 71 9.04 14.73 -13.60
C ALA A 71 9.55 15.92 -12.75
N GLY A 72 10.19 16.90 -13.38
CA GLY A 72 10.71 18.09 -12.71
C GLY A 72 9.63 18.94 -12.05
N ASP A 73 8.46 19.09 -12.69
CA ASP A 73 7.34 19.86 -12.16
C ASP A 73 6.74 19.20 -10.91
N GLY A 74 6.62 17.86 -10.94
CA GLY A 74 6.18 17.09 -9.78
C GLY A 74 7.14 17.18 -8.59
N VAL A 75 8.45 17.14 -8.85
CA VAL A 75 9.48 17.32 -7.81
C VAL A 75 9.45 18.74 -7.24
N LEU A 76 9.33 19.75 -8.10
CA LEU A 76 9.27 21.15 -7.68
C LEU A 76 8.01 21.42 -6.85
N PHE A 77 6.86 20.88 -7.25
CA PHE A 77 5.63 20.96 -6.46
C PHE A 77 5.79 20.34 -5.07
N PHE A 78 6.48 19.20 -4.96
CA PHE A 78 6.73 18.53 -3.68
C PHE A 78 7.67 19.34 -2.76
N ILE A 79 8.72 19.93 -3.30
CA ILE A 79 9.75 20.64 -2.51
C ILE A 79 9.32 22.07 -2.17
N THR A 80 8.43 22.69 -2.97
CA THR A 80 8.02 24.08 -2.75
C THR A 80 7.21 24.21 -1.46
N PRO A 81 7.74 24.90 -0.43
CA PRO A 81 7.08 24.98 0.87
C PRO A 81 5.89 25.94 0.83
N ASN A 82 4.77 25.53 1.42
CA ASN A 82 3.62 26.41 1.65
C ASN A 82 3.63 26.91 3.10
N TRP A 83 4.20 28.10 3.30
CA TRP A 83 4.35 28.73 4.62
C TRP A 83 3.03 29.07 5.30
N HIS A 84 1.97 29.31 4.52
CA HIS A 84 0.65 29.62 5.07
C HIS A 84 0.02 28.39 5.73
N LYS A 85 0.24 27.20 5.16
CA LYS A 85 -0.21 25.94 5.77
C LYS A 85 0.38 25.75 7.16
N LEU A 86 1.68 26.00 7.36
CA LEU A 86 2.35 25.81 8.67
C LEU A 86 1.73 26.60 9.85
N LEU A 87 0.89 27.59 9.57
CA LEU A 87 0.20 28.39 10.59
C LEU A 87 -1.19 27.83 10.93
N GLU A 88 -1.67 26.83 10.19
CA GLU A 88 -2.94 26.14 10.46
C GLU A 88 -2.76 25.14 11.62
N PRO A 89 -3.65 25.15 12.62
CA PRO A 89 -3.51 24.30 13.82
C PRO A 89 -3.69 22.78 13.58
N GLY A 90 -3.96 22.39 12.33
CA GLY A 90 -4.21 21.00 11.92
C GLY A 90 -3.19 20.44 10.93
N VAL A 91 -2.09 21.16 10.68
CA VAL A 91 -0.93 20.64 9.95
C VAL A 91 0.31 20.58 10.83
#